data_AF-A0A6V7HQW0-F1
#
_entry.id   AF-A0A6V7HQW0-F1
#
_cell.length_a   1.000
_cell.length_b   1.000
_cell.length_c   1.000
_cell.angle_alpha   90.00
_cell.angle_beta   90.00
_cell.angle_gamma   90.00
#
_symmetry.space_group_name_H-M   'P 1'
#
loop_
_entity.id
_entity.type
_entity.pdbx_description
1 polymer ?
#
loop_
_entity_poly.entity_id
_entity_poly.type
_entity_poly.pdbx_seq_one_letter_code
_entity_poly.pdbx_strand_id
1 'polypeptide(L)' 'SRFAAYQVKLGLIKILKNYRVKPTALSPYPYEIEPTAFVTTPKGGVHLKLESIA' A
#
# COMPACT_ATOMS: atom_id res chain seq x y z
N SER A 1 18.77 7.46 4.26
CA SER A 1 17.76 6.44 4.63
C SER A 1 16.86 6.83 5.82
N ARG A 2 17.31 7.64 6.80
CA ARG A 2 16.48 8.06 7.97
C ARG A 2 15.17 8.75 7.56
N PHE A 3 15.22 9.66 6.59
CA PHE A 3 14.03 10.38 6.10
C PHE A 3 12.96 9.43 5.53
N ALA A 4 13.33 8.57 4.57
CA ALA A 4 12.40 7.63 3.96
C ALA A 4 11.74 6.70 4.99
N ALA A 5 12.51 6.18 5.94
CA ALA A 5 11.97 5.33 7.01
C ALA A 5 10.95 6.08 7.89
N TYR A 6 11.21 7.35 8.24
CA TYR A 6 10.25 8.16 9.00
C TYR A 6 9.01 8.51 8.19
N GLN A 7 9.16 8.86 6.91
CA GLN A 7 8.03 9.16 6.03
C GLN A 7 7.07 7.97 5.91
N VAL A 8 7.59 6.76 5.67
CA VAL A 8 6.78 5.55 5.57
C VAL A 8 6.07 5.26 6.89
N LYS A 9 6.77 5.33 8.02
CA LYS A 9 6.17 5.08 9.34
C LYS A 9 5.04 6.07 9.66
N LEU A 10 5.27 7.37 9.47
CA LEU A 10 4.27 8.40 9.74
C LEU A 10 3.05 8.25 8.81
N GLY A 11 3.28 7.96 7.53
CA GLY A 11 2.22 7.69 6.56
C GLY A 11 1.35 6.51 6.98
N LEU A 12 1.97 5.37 7.33
CA LEU A 12 1.25 4.17 7.78
C LEU A 12 0.46 4.44 9.06
N ILE A 13 1.06 5.09 10.07
CA ILE A 13 0.38 5.44 11.32
C ILE A 13 -0.85 6.29 11.04
N LYS A 14 -0.73 7.31 10.17
CA LYS A 14 -1.86 8.19 9.83
C LYS A 14 -2.96 7.43 9.10
N ILE A 15 -2.62 6.55 8.15
CA ILE A 15 -3.62 5.74 7.42
C ILE A 15 -4.35 4.81 8.38
N LEU A 16 -3.61 3.99 9.13
CA LEU A 16 -4.19 2.97 10.02
C LEU A 16 -4.98 3.56 11.19
N LYS A 17 -4.62 4.76 11.65
CA LYS A 17 -5.37 5.45 12.73
C LYS A 17 -6.74 5.96 12.28
N ASN A 18 -6.89 6.36 11.01
CA ASN A 18 -8.11 7.04 10.55
C ASN A 18 -8.95 6.19 9.59
N TYR A 19 -8.39 5.12 9.02
CA TYR A 19 -9.05 4.31 8.00
C TYR A 19 -8.93 2.82 8.27
N ARG A 20 -10.03 2.10 8.05
CA ARG A 20 -10.05 0.66 7.89
C ARG A 20 -9.65 0.35 6.46
N VAL A 21 -8.54 -0.38 6.31
CA VAL A 21 -7.96 -0.73 5.01
C VAL A 21 -8.40 -2.15 4.64
N LYS A 22 -8.97 -2.34 3.46
CA LYS A 22 -9.37 -3.66 2.93
C LYS A 22 -8.82 -3.86 1.51
N PRO A 23 -8.41 -5.09 1.14
CA PRO A 23 -8.12 -5.40 -0.26
C PRO A 23 -9.41 -5.37 -1.09
N THR A 24 -9.27 -5.06 -2.38
CA THR A 24 -10.35 -5.18 -3.37
C THR A 24 -10.11 -6.38 -4.29
N ALA A 25 -11.14 -6.81 -5.03
CA ALA A 25 -11.04 -7.88 -6.02
C ALA A 25 -10.02 -7.61 -7.15
N LEU A 26 -9.59 -6.34 -7.32
CA LEU A 26 -8.59 -5.93 -8.29
C LEU A 26 -7.15 -6.12 -7.78
N SER A 27 -6.96 -6.38 -6.48
CA SER A 27 -5.62 -6.64 -5.95
C SER A 27 -5.16 -8.03 -6.36
N PRO A 28 -3.98 -8.18 -6.99
CA PRO A 28 -3.47 -9.47 -7.42
C PRO A 28 -3.18 -10.36 -6.21
N TYR A 29 -3.64 -11.61 -6.26
CA TYR A 29 -3.28 -12.65 -5.30
C TYR A 29 -3.17 -14.00 -6.05
N PRO A 30 -1.98 -14.62 -6.13
CA PRO A 30 -0.70 -14.20 -5.55
C PRO A 30 -0.11 -12.93 -6.19
N TYR A 31 0.79 -12.25 -5.47
CA TYR A 31 1.47 -11.07 -5.99
C TYR A 31 2.55 -11.47 -7.00
N GLU A 32 2.37 -11.13 -8.26
CA GLU A 32 3.41 -11.22 -9.29
C GLU A 32 4.21 -9.91 -9.34
N ILE A 33 5.53 -9.99 -9.41
CA ILE A 33 6.40 -8.80 -9.50
C ILE A 33 6.39 -8.28 -10.94
N GLU A 34 6.29 -6.95 -11.12
CA GLU A 34 6.45 -6.31 -12.42
C GLU A 34 7.95 -6.20 -12.80
N PRO A 35 8.46 -7.00 -13.76
CA PRO A 35 9.88 -7.08 -14.05
C PRO A 35 10.46 -5.80 -14.66
N THR A 36 9.63 -4.94 -15.28
CA THR A 36 10.09 -3.71 -15.92
C THR A 36 9.96 -2.47 -15.03
N ALA A 37 9.47 -2.62 -13.79
CA ALA A 37 9.29 -1.48 -12.89
C ALA A 37 10.61 -1.00 -12.28
N PHE A 38 10.77 0.32 -12.14
CA PHE A 38 11.96 0.94 -11.54
C PHE A 38 12.14 0.57 -10.05
N VAL A 39 11.03 0.35 -9.33
CA VAL A 39 11.01 -0.13 -7.96
C VAL A 39 10.17 -1.40 -7.92
N THR A 40 10.57 -2.39 -7.10
CA THR A 40 9.81 -3.63 -6.90
C THR A 40 8.36 -3.31 -6.54
N THR A 41 7.45 -3.68 -7.44
CA THR A 41 6.02 -3.42 -7.32
C THR A 41 5.24 -4.62 -7.88
N PRO A 42 4.05 -4.93 -7.35
CA PRO A 42 3.21 -5.95 -7.96
C PRO A 42 2.67 -5.49 -9.32
N LYS A 43 2.59 -6.44 -10.24
CA LYS A 43 1.97 -6.27 -11.56
C LYS A 43 0.50 -5.90 -11.39
N GLY A 44 0.09 -4.77 -11.99
CA GLY A 44 -1.26 -4.22 -11.84
C GLY A 44 -1.51 -3.41 -10.56
N GLY A 45 -0.51 -3.28 -9.67
CA GLY A 45 -0.61 -2.48 -8.44
C GLY A 45 -1.40 -3.13 -7.30
N VAL A 46 -1.54 -2.43 -6.18
CA VAL A 46 -2.34 -2.88 -5.02
C VAL A 46 -3.54 -1.96 -4.85
N HIS A 47 -4.74 -2.50 -5.06
CA HIS A 47 -5.98 -1.74 -5.03
C HIS A 47 -6.65 -1.90 -3.67
N LEU A 48 -6.48 -0.91 -2.80
CA LEU A 48 -7.00 -0.91 -1.44
C LEU A 48 -8.23 -0.01 -1.32
N LYS A 49 -9.24 -0.47 -0.60
CA LYS A 49 -10.38 0.33 -0.17
C LYS A 49 -10.09 0.91 1.21
N LEU A 50 -10.23 2.23 1.35
CA LEU A 50 -10.11 2.96 2.61
C LEU A 50 -11.50 3.37 3.10
N GLU A 51 -11.89 2.89 4.26
CA GLU A 51 -13.15 3.25 4.91
C GLU A 51 -12.82 4.09 6.15
N SER A 52 -13.28 5.34 6.23
CA SER A 52 -13.04 6.21 7.39
C SER A 52 -13.63 5.58 8.65
N ILE A 53 -12.87 5.60 9.75
CA ILE A 53 -13.31 5.10 11.06
C ILE A 53 -13.82 6.26 11.93
N ALA A 54 -14.47 7.27 11.32
CA ALA A 54 -15.02 8.41 12.06
C ALA A 54 -15.87 7.97 13.26
#